data_AF-A0A6P0PGM7-F1
#
_entry.id   AF-A0A6P0PGM7-F1
#
_cell.length_a   1.000
_cell.length_b   1.000
_cell.length_c   1.000
_cell.angle_alpha   90.00
_cell.angle_beta   90.00
_cell.angle_gamma   90.00
#
_symmetry.space_group_name_H-M   'P 1'
#
loop_
_entity.id
_entity.type
_entity.pdbx_description
1 polymer ?
#
loop_
_entity_poly.entity_id
_entity_poly.type
_entity_poly.pdbx_seq_one_letter_code
_entity_poly.pdbx_strand_id
1 'polypeptide(L)'
;MTVTEDIRANVVTDGETGGDIKINVKNLSVIDGAFISASTLGNGDAGSVEIHATETVVLDGGDSEFFTKVFSEVRPGAEGNGGGVTITTGSLEVKNGAFISASTLGNGNAGSVEINATDTVVFDRGDSENLTGVTRSVEEGAVGDAGSVTITTGSLFVKNGAQILANTFGNGDAGNVEIHANDTVVLEGEYLKEYPSAASSTVAEGAVGDGGNVTITTESLFVKNGADVSAEVQTREGATNTEAGGNITINATDLLISGRLGIFAETAGETPAGTLTLKPYNRDGEMGGWGDGEMGRWGDGESLRRENYSARIDPNLNITFTENGLISARTTSSGDGGNINIFAPENINISGEGRITVETEGSGDAGIINIETENLTIAENTTISAATSDSGDGGSINITPSQKFQLEGQIITETTGTGNGGKITINTGSLQAENSTISARSTDAGNAGAIKITAQENIATGIIQSSASESQETADGGEITIISEQGEIDATQPIQSFSEKGNAGDVTLQAKSDITTNTISSHGQQQGGEITITTETGNINISQGFLANYSGDGNGGNVTIEPLNGSL
;
A
#
# COMPACT_ATOMS: atom_id res chain seq x y z
N MET A 1 -2.90 31.49 27.63
CA MET A 1 -3.92 30.97 28.57
C MET A 1 -3.44 29.61 29.00
N THR A 2 -3.39 29.37 30.30
CA THR A 2 -3.09 28.04 30.86
C THR A 2 -4.35 27.53 31.51
N VAL A 3 -4.77 26.33 31.12
CA VAL A 3 -5.94 25.63 31.62
C VAL A 3 -5.44 24.55 32.56
N THR A 4 -5.66 24.76 33.86
CA THR A 4 -5.37 23.79 34.94
C THR A 4 -6.65 23.33 35.66
N GLU A 5 -7.80 23.86 35.24
CA GLU A 5 -9.14 23.48 35.70
C GLU A 5 -10.03 23.30 34.46
N ASP A 6 -11.05 22.44 34.57
CA ASP A 6 -11.85 22.02 33.42
C ASP A 6 -12.70 23.13 32.80
N ILE A 7 -12.79 23.14 31.47
CA ILE A 7 -13.73 23.97 30.71
C ILE A 7 -14.79 23.05 30.12
N ARG A 8 -16.07 23.30 30.43
CA ARG A 8 -17.17 22.39 30.06
C ARG A 8 -18.37 23.14 29.48
N ALA A 9 -18.92 22.60 28.41
CA ALA A 9 -20.19 23.01 27.78
C ALA A 9 -21.07 21.78 27.45
N ASN A 10 -21.00 20.75 28.30
CA ASN A 10 -21.69 19.48 28.06
C ASN A 10 -23.21 19.62 28.21
N VAL A 11 -23.95 18.80 27.45
CA VAL A 11 -25.39 18.61 27.67
C VAL A 11 -25.68 17.31 28.41
N VAL A 12 -26.62 17.39 29.34
CA VAL A 12 -27.03 16.30 30.26
C VAL A 12 -28.55 16.08 30.23
N THR A 13 -29.26 16.84 29.38
CA THR A 13 -30.72 16.92 29.30
C THR A 13 -31.22 16.37 27.97
N ASP A 14 -32.33 15.63 28.00
CA ASP A 14 -32.94 15.07 26.80
C ASP A 14 -33.59 16.17 25.95
N GLY A 15 -33.28 16.19 24.66
CA GLY A 15 -33.83 17.07 23.64
C GLY A 15 -33.07 18.38 23.38
N GLU A 16 -31.87 18.56 23.97
CA GLU A 16 -31.05 19.77 23.81
C GLU A 16 -29.70 19.46 23.14
N THR A 17 -29.13 20.41 22.40
CA THR A 17 -27.79 20.29 21.78
C THR A 17 -26.71 20.84 22.71
N GLY A 18 -25.57 20.14 22.78
CA GLY A 18 -24.36 20.56 23.48
C GLY A 18 -23.95 22.00 23.19
N GLY A 19 -23.40 22.69 24.17
CA GLY A 19 -22.90 24.05 23.98
C GLY A 19 -21.55 24.05 23.27
N ASP A 20 -21.34 24.99 22.35
CA ASP A 20 -20.04 25.18 21.71
C ASP A 20 -19.03 25.85 22.64
N ILE A 21 -17.77 25.44 22.55
CA ILE A 21 -16.63 26.09 23.20
C ILE A 21 -15.79 26.79 22.13
N LYS A 22 -15.58 28.10 22.26
CA LYS A 22 -14.69 28.88 21.38
C LYS A 22 -13.60 29.56 22.18
N ILE A 23 -12.34 29.25 21.89
CA ILE A 23 -11.16 29.82 22.56
C ILE A 23 -10.35 30.61 21.54
N ASN A 24 -10.16 31.91 21.79
CA ASN A 24 -9.36 32.80 20.95
C ASN A 24 -8.22 33.38 21.77
N VAL A 25 -7.01 32.90 21.57
CA VAL A 25 -5.84 33.26 22.38
C VAL A 25 -4.60 33.42 21.52
N LYS A 26 -3.54 33.91 22.14
CA LYS A 26 -2.20 33.90 21.53
C LYS A 26 -1.56 32.51 21.66
N ASN A 27 -1.53 32.02 22.89
CA ASN A 27 -0.99 30.70 23.28
C ASN A 27 -2.01 30.00 24.18
N LEU A 28 -2.23 28.70 23.95
CA LEU A 28 -3.04 27.83 24.82
C LEU A 28 -2.17 26.71 25.38
N SER A 29 -2.30 26.41 26.67
CA SER A 29 -1.70 25.26 27.31
C SER A 29 -2.74 24.59 28.19
N VAL A 30 -3.00 23.30 27.98
CA VAL A 30 -3.88 22.45 28.81
C VAL A 30 -3.00 21.39 29.43
N ILE A 31 -2.91 21.36 30.75
CA ILE A 31 -1.89 20.59 31.48
C ILE A 31 -2.46 19.86 32.68
N ASP A 32 -1.68 18.92 33.21
CA ASP A 32 -1.88 18.29 34.53
C ASP A 32 -3.27 17.65 34.72
N GLY A 33 -3.77 16.98 33.68
CA GLY A 33 -5.06 16.28 33.71
C GLY A 33 -6.29 17.15 33.49
N ALA A 34 -6.13 18.45 33.21
CA ALA A 34 -7.25 19.33 32.87
C ALA A 34 -7.85 19.00 31.50
N PHE A 35 -9.14 19.30 31.31
CA PHE A 35 -9.79 19.05 30.02
C PHE A 35 -10.75 20.14 29.54
N ILE A 36 -10.98 20.15 28.22
CA ILE A 36 -11.95 20.99 27.51
C ILE A 36 -13.00 20.07 26.87
N SER A 37 -14.28 20.24 27.19
CA SER A 37 -15.34 19.29 26.81
C SER A 37 -16.64 19.94 26.37
N ALA A 38 -17.16 19.55 25.20
CA ALA A 38 -18.47 19.93 24.67
C ALA A 38 -19.37 18.70 24.38
N SER A 39 -19.29 17.66 25.23
CA SER A 39 -19.89 16.35 24.98
C SER A 39 -21.40 16.28 25.26
N THR A 40 -22.08 15.27 24.71
CA THR A 40 -23.46 14.91 25.08
C THR A 40 -23.49 13.69 26.02
N LEU A 41 -24.34 13.75 27.05
CA LEU A 41 -24.60 12.68 28.03
C LEU A 41 -26.08 12.23 28.02
N GLY A 42 -26.91 12.77 27.13
CA GLY A 42 -28.35 12.49 27.04
C GLY A 42 -28.82 12.40 25.59
N ASN A 43 -30.11 12.63 25.35
CA ASN A 43 -30.65 12.61 23.98
C ASN A 43 -30.44 13.95 23.28
N GLY A 44 -29.38 14.12 22.50
CA GLY A 44 -29.09 15.31 21.70
C GLY A 44 -27.64 15.36 21.24
N ASP A 45 -27.37 16.10 20.17
CA ASP A 45 -26.01 16.20 19.60
C ASP A 45 -25.04 16.90 20.56
N ALA A 46 -23.76 16.51 20.55
CA ALA A 46 -22.69 17.21 21.26
C ALA A 46 -22.39 18.58 20.60
N GLY A 47 -21.85 19.51 21.37
CA GLY A 47 -21.38 20.81 20.89
C GLY A 47 -19.96 20.71 20.34
N SER A 48 -19.52 21.72 19.59
CA SER A 48 -18.18 21.75 19.00
C SER A 48 -17.13 22.38 19.92
N VAL A 49 -15.87 22.01 19.77
CA VAL A 49 -14.73 22.72 20.39
C VAL A 49 -13.87 23.37 19.30
N GLU A 50 -13.80 24.71 19.33
CA GLU A 50 -13.05 25.51 18.36
C GLU A 50 -11.94 26.30 19.07
N ILE A 51 -10.69 25.98 18.77
CA ILE A 51 -9.51 26.61 19.36
C ILE A 51 -8.75 27.37 18.28
N HIS A 52 -8.63 28.68 18.46
CA HIS A 52 -7.82 29.58 17.65
C HIS A 52 -6.70 30.15 18.50
N ALA A 53 -5.47 29.70 18.26
CA ALA A 53 -4.28 30.19 18.95
C ALA A 53 -3.23 30.68 17.95
N THR A 54 -2.96 31.98 17.88
CA THR A 54 -2.09 32.53 16.82
C THR A 54 -0.64 32.04 16.83
N GLU A 55 -0.15 31.52 17.95
CA GLU A 55 1.21 30.99 18.08
C GLU A 55 1.19 29.49 18.41
N THR A 56 0.89 29.08 19.65
CA THR A 56 0.99 27.66 20.04
C THR A 56 -0.23 27.12 20.78
N VAL A 57 -0.54 25.84 20.56
CA VAL A 57 -1.37 25.01 21.44
C VAL A 57 -0.53 23.86 22.00
N VAL A 58 -0.54 23.68 23.32
CA VAL A 58 0.13 22.57 24.01
C VAL A 58 -0.89 21.81 24.86
N LEU A 59 -1.04 20.52 24.62
CA LEU A 59 -1.76 19.59 25.48
C LEU A 59 -0.73 18.65 26.11
N ASP A 60 -0.62 18.66 27.43
CA ASP A 60 0.40 17.87 28.15
C ASP A 60 -0.26 17.13 29.32
N GLY A 61 -0.18 15.81 29.33
CA GLY A 61 -0.65 15.01 30.47
C GLY A 61 0.29 15.05 31.67
N GLY A 62 1.57 15.39 31.46
CA GLY A 62 2.60 15.31 32.50
C GLY A 62 2.63 13.93 33.16
N ASP A 63 2.74 13.91 34.49
CA ASP A 63 2.69 12.69 35.31
C ASP A 63 1.28 12.41 35.88
N SER A 64 0.24 13.04 35.32
CA SER A 64 -1.12 12.93 35.85
C SER A 64 -1.72 11.54 35.62
N GLU A 65 -2.38 10.98 36.65
CA GLU A 65 -3.22 9.79 36.51
C GLU A 65 -4.53 10.08 35.72
N PHE A 66 -4.90 11.36 35.60
CA PHE A 66 -6.05 11.80 34.81
C PHE A 66 -5.61 12.23 33.40
N PHE A 67 -6.42 11.88 32.41
CA PHE A 67 -6.18 12.26 31.03
C PHE A 67 -6.38 13.77 30.79
N THR A 68 -5.35 14.44 30.26
CA THR A 68 -5.49 15.77 29.64
C THR A 68 -6.23 15.61 28.31
N LYS A 69 -7.41 16.23 28.14
CA LYS A 69 -8.23 16.01 26.92
C LYS A 69 -8.86 17.27 26.34
N VAL A 70 -8.98 17.31 25.01
CA VAL A 70 -9.88 18.23 24.29
C VAL A 70 -10.88 17.40 23.53
N PHE A 71 -12.17 17.47 23.87
CA PHE A 71 -13.13 16.51 23.33
C PHE A 71 -14.58 16.96 23.16
N SER A 72 -15.26 16.33 22.20
CA SER A 72 -16.68 16.48 21.90
C SER A 72 -17.29 15.09 21.61
N GLU A 73 -17.60 14.33 22.65
CA GLU A 73 -17.99 12.92 22.51
C GLU A 73 -19.50 12.70 22.70
N VAL A 74 -20.00 11.61 22.13
CA VAL A 74 -21.27 10.99 22.52
C VAL A 74 -20.96 10.00 23.63
N ARG A 75 -21.33 10.31 24.88
CA ARG A 75 -20.93 9.50 26.04
C ARG A 75 -21.75 8.21 26.16
N PRO A 76 -21.32 7.22 26.96
CA PRO A 76 -22.04 5.98 27.14
C PRO A 76 -23.51 6.17 27.52
N GLY A 77 -24.40 5.56 26.74
CA GLY A 77 -25.85 5.64 26.92
C GLY A 77 -26.52 6.91 26.40
N ALA A 78 -25.77 7.84 25.79
CA ALA A 78 -26.31 9.01 25.10
C ALA A 78 -26.76 8.65 23.66
N GLU A 79 -27.66 9.45 23.11
CA GLU A 79 -28.14 9.34 21.72
C GLU A 79 -28.02 10.71 21.04
N GLY A 80 -27.25 10.81 19.96
CA GLY A 80 -26.93 12.04 19.25
C GLY A 80 -25.57 11.97 18.56
N ASN A 81 -25.24 12.94 17.72
CA ASN A 81 -23.97 12.96 16.99
C ASN A 81 -22.89 13.80 17.70
N GLY A 82 -21.62 13.51 17.44
CA GLY A 82 -20.47 14.29 17.92
C GLY A 82 -20.33 15.65 17.22
N GLY A 83 -20.05 16.72 17.97
CA GLY A 83 -19.91 18.09 17.45
C GLY A 83 -18.54 18.44 16.83
N GLY A 84 -17.52 17.62 17.05
CA GLY A 84 -16.17 17.77 16.46
C GLY A 84 -15.22 18.71 17.22
N VAL A 85 -13.97 18.76 16.77
CA VAL A 85 -12.91 19.60 17.35
C VAL A 85 -12.09 20.22 16.23
N THR A 86 -11.96 21.54 16.23
CA THR A 86 -11.12 22.29 15.29
C THR A 86 -10.03 23.05 16.04
N ILE A 87 -8.77 22.88 15.64
CA ILE A 87 -7.62 23.60 16.20
C ILE A 87 -6.92 24.33 15.06
N THR A 88 -6.87 25.66 15.12
CA THR A 88 -6.05 26.48 14.21
C THR A 88 -4.94 27.16 14.99
N THR A 89 -3.69 26.90 14.62
CA THR A 89 -2.53 27.46 15.35
C THR A 89 -1.26 27.61 14.50
N GLY A 90 -0.21 28.20 15.07
CA GLY A 90 1.12 28.16 14.46
C GLY A 90 1.77 26.79 14.66
N SER A 91 1.75 26.27 15.88
CA SER A 91 2.23 24.93 16.22
C SER A 91 1.36 24.23 17.26
N LEU A 92 1.16 22.92 17.11
CA LEU A 92 0.45 22.07 18.05
C LEU A 92 1.40 21.00 18.64
N GLU A 93 1.45 20.90 19.96
CA GLU A 93 2.08 19.79 20.68
C GLU A 93 1.03 19.05 21.51
N VAL A 94 0.95 17.73 21.38
CA VAL A 94 0.13 16.85 22.20
C VAL A 94 1.02 15.75 22.76
N LYS A 95 1.22 15.74 24.07
CA LYS A 95 2.25 14.89 24.69
C LYS A 95 1.88 14.27 26.03
N ASN A 96 2.65 13.26 26.42
CA ASN A 96 2.62 12.62 27.74
C ASN A 96 1.21 12.17 28.17
N GLY A 97 0.47 11.46 27.32
CA GLY A 97 -0.87 10.96 27.63
C GLY A 97 -2.02 11.96 27.37
N ALA A 98 -1.72 13.10 26.76
CA ALA A 98 -2.75 14.04 26.30
C ALA A 98 -3.42 13.60 25.00
N PHE A 99 -4.70 13.95 24.81
CA PHE A 99 -5.47 13.41 23.70
C PHE A 99 -6.58 14.33 23.16
N ILE A 100 -6.86 14.27 21.85
CA ILE A 100 -7.96 15.00 21.18
C ILE A 100 -9.03 13.99 20.68
N SER A 101 -10.29 14.15 21.08
CA SER A 101 -11.36 13.14 20.84
C SER A 101 -12.72 13.71 20.44
N ALA A 102 -13.46 13.01 19.58
CA ALA A 102 -14.88 13.26 19.30
C ALA A 102 -15.55 11.94 18.90
N SER A 103 -15.09 10.87 19.54
CA SER A 103 -15.62 9.52 19.43
C SER A 103 -17.10 9.45 19.81
N THR A 104 -17.73 8.37 19.36
CA THR A 104 -19.03 7.93 19.86
C THR A 104 -18.86 6.70 20.75
N LEU A 105 -19.39 6.78 21.97
CA LEU A 105 -19.48 5.70 22.95
C LEU A 105 -20.94 5.30 23.22
N GLY A 106 -21.87 5.88 22.47
CA GLY A 106 -23.33 5.71 22.59
C GLY A 106 -23.94 5.42 21.22
N ASN A 107 -25.10 6.02 20.94
CA ASN A 107 -25.77 5.89 19.65
C ASN A 107 -25.69 7.21 18.86
N GLY A 108 -25.08 7.17 17.69
CA GLY A 108 -24.93 8.31 16.78
C GLY A 108 -23.49 8.46 16.28
N ASN A 109 -23.30 9.23 15.22
CA ASN A 109 -22.02 9.30 14.51
C ASN A 109 -21.00 10.13 15.29
N ALA A 110 -19.73 9.75 15.21
CA ALA A 110 -18.62 10.51 15.79
C ALA A 110 -18.40 11.84 15.03
N GLY A 111 -17.89 12.85 15.74
CA GLY A 111 -17.54 14.14 15.13
C GLY A 111 -16.19 14.11 14.43
N SER A 112 -15.86 15.07 13.56
CA SER A 112 -14.54 15.13 12.90
C SER A 112 -13.50 15.92 13.70
N VAL A 113 -12.20 15.66 13.50
CA VAL A 113 -11.09 16.52 13.97
C VAL A 113 -10.54 17.28 12.78
N GLU A 114 -10.31 18.57 12.96
CA GLU A 114 -9.55 19.35 12.01
C GLU A 114 -8.42 20.08 12.74
N ILE A 115 -7.17 19.85 12.31
CA ILE A 115 -5.98 20.50 12.87
C ILE A 115 -5.29 21.25 11.74
N ASN A 116 -5.27 22.57 11.84
CA ASN A 116 -4.61 23.46 10.90
C ASN A 116 -3.46 24.18 11.64
N ALA A 117 -2.24 23.68 11.50
CA ALA A 117 -1.03 24.31 12.01
C ALA A 117 -0.26 24.95 10.84
N THR A 118 0.32 26.14 11.01
CA THR A 118 1.15 26.71 9.92
C THR A 118 2.53 26.06 9.85
N ASP A 119 3.08 25.64 11.00
CA ASP A 119 4.48 25.24 11.12
C ASP A 119 4.59 23.74 11.42
N THR A 120 4.21 23.30 12.62
CA THR A 120 4.42 21.91 13.05
C THR A 120 3.28 21.35 13.89
N VAL A 121 3.01 20.06 13.72
CA VAL A 121 2.20 19.26 14.63
C VAL A 121 3.06 18.13 15.19
N VAL A 122 3.06 17.98 16.52
CA VAL A 122 3.79 16.92 17.22
C VAL A 122 2.86 16.15 18.13
N PHE A 123 2.77 14.84 17.89
CA PHE A 123 2.20 13.87 18.82
C PHE A 123 3.33 13.04 19.41
N ASP A 124 3.52 13.13 20.72
CA ASP A 124 4.62 12.46 21.40
C ASP A 124 4.16 11.83 22.71
N ARG A 125 4.00 10.52 22.71
CA ARG A 125 3.56 9.79 23.90
C ARG A 125 4.58 9.85 25.04
N GLY A 126 5.86 10.06 24.75
CA GLY A 126 6.94 9.94 25.73
C GLY A 126 6.91 8.57 26.42
N ASP A 127 7.02 8.56 27.74
CA ASP A 127 7.01 7.33 28.56
C ASP A 127 5.61 7.00 29.14
N SER A 128 4.56 7.71 28.69
CA SER A 128 3.21 7.57 29.25
C SER A 128 2.57 6.20 28.97
N GLU A 129 1.89 5.64 29.98
CA GLU A 129 1.00 4.46 29.82
C GLU A 129 -0.35 4.82 29.17
N ASN A 130 -0.71 6.10 29.16
CA ASN A 130 -1.90 6.61 28.48
C ASN A 130 -1.64 6.86 26.99
N LEU A 131 -2.65 6.56 26.17
CA LEU A 131 -2.67 6.88 24.75
C LEU A 131 -2.45 8.38 24.53
N THR A 132 -1.66 8.73 23.51
CA THR A 132 -1.39 10.12 23.10
C THR A 132 -1.70 10.28 21.63
N GLY A 133 -2.34 11.39 21.24
CA GLY A 133 -2.71 11.61 19.85
C GLY A 133 -4.15 12.09 19.61
N VAL A 134 -4.75 11.52 18.56
CA VAL A 134 -6.08 11.88 18.06
C VAL A 134 -6.91 10.62 17.79
N THR A 135 -8.18 10.61 18.20
CA THR A 135 -9.12 9.49 17.99
C THR A 135 -10.50 10.01 17.61
N ARG A 136 -11.15 9.29 16.71
CA ARG A 136 -12.52 9.50 16.22
C ARG A 136 -13.26 8.18 16.07
N SER A 137 -13.27 7.40 17.14
CA SER A 137 -13.73 6.03 17.11
C SER A 137 -15.20 5.81 17.45
N VAL A 138 -15.72 4.70 16.95
CA VAL A 138 -16.95 4.07 17.43
C VAL A 138 -16.52 3.02 18.44
N GLU A 139 -16.68 3.29 19.73
CA GLU A 139 -16.16 2.41 20.78
C GLU A 139 -16.97 1.11 20.90
N GLU A 140 -16.45 0.13 21.65
CA GLU A 140 -17.12 -1.16 21.87
C GLU A 140 -18.55 -0.97 22.41
N GLY A 141 -19.54 -1.55 21.72
CA GLY A 141 -20.96 -1.45 22.08
C GLY A 141 -21.66 -0.17 21.61
N ALA A 142 -20.95 0.76 20.98
CA ALA A 142 -21.53 1.94 20.33
C ALA A 142 -22.06 1.62 18.92
N VAL A 143 -22.97 2.47 18.42
CA VAL A 143 -23.54 2.38 17.07
C VAL A 143 -23.49 3.74 16.39
N GLY A 144 -22.94 3.80 15.18
CA GLY A 144 -22.77 5.01 14.37
C GLY A 144 -21.44 4.96 13.63
N ASP A 145 -21.21 5.90 12.71
CA ASP A 145 -20.00 5.92 11.89
C ASP A 145 -18.88 6.74 12.55
N ALA A 146 -17.62 6.33 12.34
CA ALA A 146 -16.45 7.05 12.81
C ALA A 146 -16.23 8.37 12.04
N GLY A 147 -15.70 9.37 12.75
CA GLY A 147 -15.42 10.69 12.19
C GLY A 147 -14.07 10.75 11.50
N SER A 148 -13.86 11.72 10.62
CA SER A 148 -12.57 11.88 9.93
C SER A 148 -11.57 12.71 10.75
N VAL A 149 -10.28 12.48 10.52
CA VAL A 149 -9.18 13.28 11.06
C VAL A 149 -8.45 13.96 9.91
N THR A 150 -8.47 15.29 9.86
CA THR A 150 -7.71 16.08 8.88
C THR A 150 -6.63 16.90 9.57
N ILE A 151 -5.39 16.77 9.12
CA ILE A 151 -4.24 17.53 9.63
C ILE A 151 -3.56 18.24 8.47
N THR A 152 -3.54 19.58 8.51
CA THR A 152 -2.77 20.43 7.59
C THR A 152 -1.64 21.10 8.36
N THR A 153 -0.39 20.92 7.93
CA THR A 153 0.80 21.43 8.64
C THR A 153 2.01 21.66 7.72
N GLY A 154 3.04 22.35 8.20
CA GLY A 154 4.35 22.35 7.54
C GLY A 154 5.03 20.98 7.69
N SER A 155 5.10 20.46 8.90
CA SER A 155 5.58 19.10 9.20
C SER A 155 4.75 18.42 10.29
N LEU A 156 4.66 17.10 10.22
CA LEU A 156 3.99 16.24 11.21
C LEU A 156 4.98 15.24 11.80
N PHE A 157 4.99 15.11 13.13
CA PHE A 157 5.75 14.09 13.82
C PHE A 157 4.84 13.30 14.77
N VAL A 158 4.82 11.98 14.61
CA VAL A 158 4.09 11.02 15.45
C VAL A 158 5.12 10.07 16.05
N LYS A 159 5.35 10.17 17.36
CA LYS A 159 6.50 9.54 18.02
C LYS A 159 6.10 8.70 19.22
N ASN A 160 6.98 7.76 19.58
CA ASN A 160 6.98 7.01 20.83
C ASN A 160 5.66 6.23 21.09
N GLY A 161 4.97 5.80 20.03
CA GLY A 161 3.68 5.10 20.14
C GLY A 161 2.47 6.03 20.23
N ALA A 162 2.60 7.32 19.91
CA ALA A 162 1.46 8.20 19.68
C ALA A 162 0.69 7.81 18.40
N GLN A 163 -0.62 8.06 18.34
CA GLN A 163 -1.49 7.54 17.28
C GLN A 163 -2.49 8.57 16.73
N ILE A 164 -2.81 8.45 15.44
CA ILE A 164 -3.86 9.19 14.73
C ILE A 164 -4.87 8.17 14.24
N LEU A 165 -6.04 8.12 14.87
CA LEU A 165 -7.01 7.04 14.71
C LEU A 165 -8.38 7.54 14.26
N ALA A 166 -8.97 6.84 13.30
CA ALA A 166 -10.36 6.97 12.87
C ALA A 166 -11.05 5.59 12.83
N ASN A 167 -10.78 4.75 13.84
CA ASN A 167 -11.12 3.33 13.86
C ASN A 167 -12.56 3.05 14.36
N THR A 168 -13.15 1.93 13.96
CA THR A 168 -14.41 1.42 14.54
C THR A 168 -14.16 0.15 15.34
N PHE A 169 -14.57 0.14 16.60
CA PHE A 169 -14.61 -1.01 17.53
C PHE A 169 -16.04 -1.51 17.81
N GLY A 170 -17.06 -0.72 17.46
CA GLY A 170 -18.49 -1.05 17.58
C GLY A 170 -19.15 -1.39 16.23
N ASN A 171 -20.31 -0.79 15.96
CA ASN A 171 -21.06 -1.00 14.72
C ASN A 171 -21.21 0.32 13.92
N GLY A 172 -20.54 0.39 12.77
CA GLY A 172 -20.54 1.48 11.80
C GLY A 172 -19.21 1.59 11.05
N ASP A 173 -19.17 2.39 10.00
CA ASP A 173 -17.99 2.46 9.13
C ASP A 173 -16.81 3.18 9.81
N ALA A 174 -15.58 2.81 9.47
CA ALA A 174 -14.38 3.53 9.91
C ALA A 174 -14.25 4.89 9.18
N GLY A 175 -13.70 5.88 9.86
CA GLY A 175 -13.57 7.25 9.35
C GLY A 175 -12.24 7.45 8.60
N ASN A 176 -12.09 8.51 7.82
CA ASN A 176 -10.86 8.73 7.04
C ASN A 176 -9.77 9.45 7.86
N VAL A 177 -8.51 9.16 7.56
CA VAL A 177 -7.35 9.94 8.03
C VAL A 177 -6.71 10.66 6.85
N GLU A 178 -6.62 11.98 6.92
CA GLU A 178 -6.09 12.84 5.87
C GLU A 178 -4.98 13.73 6.44
N ILE A 179 -3.76 13.55 5.95
CA ILE A 179 -2.56 14.28 6.40
C ILE A 179 -1.99 15.04 5.20
N HIS A 180 -1.97 16.36 5.31
CA HIS A 180 -1.35 17.28 4.36
C HIS A 180 -0.19 18.01 5.05
N ALA A 181 1.02 17.52 4.87
CA ALA A 181 2.24 18.21 5.29
C ALA A 181 2.94 18.81 4.07
N ASN A 182 3.52 20.00 4.22
CA ASN A 182 4.30 20.59 3.12
C ASN A 182 5.65 19.88 2.94
N ASP A 183 6.33 19.60 4.06
CA ASP A 183 7.74 19.22 4.03
C ASP A 183 7.93 17.74 4.43
N THR A 184 7.44 17.33 5.61
CA THR A 184 7.74 16.00 6.13
C THR A 184 6.64 15.45 7.03
N VAL A 185 6.38 14.14 6.89
CA VAL A 185 5.66 13.32 7.87
C VAL A 185 6.61 12.26 8.41
N VAL A 186 6.72 12.17 9.73
CA VAL A 186 7.47 11.10 10.41
C VAL A 186 6.53 10.35 11.35
N LEU A 187 6.42 9.03 11.14
CA LEU A 187 5.83 8.09 12.07
C LEU A 187 6.97 7.21 12.61
N GLU A 188 7.22 7.25 13.91
CA GLU A 188 8.34 6.56 14.55
C GLU A 188 7.90 5.92 15.87
N GLY A 189 7.88 4.59 15.93
CA GLY A 189 7.23 3.86 17.02
C GLY A 189 8.09 2.81 17.71
N GLU A 190 9.11 3.20 18.47
CA GLU A 190 9.74 2.28 19.44
C GLU A 190 9.52 2.74 20.89
N TYR A 191 8.41 2.31 21.49
CA TYR A 191 8.32 2.18 22.94
C TYR A 191 7.36 1.03 23.31
N LEU A 192 7.91 0.01 23.98
CA LEU A 192 7.21 -1.11 24.65
C LEU A 192 6.43 -2.14 23.80
N LYS A 193 6.71 -2.40 22.51
CA LYS A 193 6.15 -3.56 21.74
C LYS A 193 4.60 -3.70 21.69
N GLU A 194 3.84 -2.89 22.40
CA GLU A 194 2.39 -3.04 22.59
C GLU A 194 1.61 -1.98 21.78
N TYR A 195 2.19 -0.81 21.49
CA TYR A 195 1.52 0.25 20.74
C TYR A 195 2.45 0.90 19.70
N PRO A 196 2.31 0.59 18.40
CA PRO A 196 3.06 1.28 17.35
C PRO A 196 2.57 2.72 17.18
N SER A 197 3.46 3.61 16.72
CA SER A 197 3.02 4.91 16.22
C SER A 197 2.27 4.71 14.91
N ALA A 198 1.05 5.23 14.81
CA ALA A 198 0.14 4.83 13.75
C ALA A 198 -0.67 5.99 13.15
N ALA A 199 -0.97 5.90 11.86
CA ALA A 199 -2.07 6.58 11.20
C ALA A 199 -3.03 5.50 10.67
N SER A 200 -4.19 5.36 11.30
CA SER A 200 -5.06 4.18 11.14
C SER A 200 -6.52 4.56 10.92
N SER A 201 -7.15 3.83 10.01
CA SER A 201 -8.54 3.96 9.60
C SER A 201 -9.17 2.57 9.50
N THR A 202 -9.27 1.89 10.64
CA THR A 202 -9.45 0.43 10.71
C THR A 202 -10.75 0.04 11.39
N VAL A 203 -11.42 -0.99 10.87
CA VAL A 203 -12.49 -1.72 11.57
C VAL A 203 -11.84 -2.85 12.36
N ALA A 204 -11.93 -2.78 13.69
CA ALA A 204 -11.22 -3.67 14.60
C ALA A 204 -11.89 -5.04 14.75
N GLU A 205 -11.16 -6.00 15.34
CA GLU A 205 -11.68 -7.35 15.58
C GLU A 205 -13.01 -7.33 16.37
N GLY A 206 -14.06 -7.90 15.75
CA GLY A 206 -15.40 -7.99 16.35
C GLY A 206 -16.32 -6.80 16.07
N ALA A 207 -15.81 -5.76 15.40
CA ALA A 207 -16.61 -4.65 14.89
C ALA A 207 -17.30 -4.98 13.56
N VAL A 208 -18.25 -4.13 13.15
CA VAL A 208 -18.98 -4.25 11.88
C VAL A 208 -18.96 -2.92 11.16
N GLY A 209 -18.57 -2.89 9.88
CA GLY A 209 -18.48 -1.68 9.05
C GLY A 209 -17.45 -1.80 7.94
N ASP A 210 -17.49 -0.88 6.98
CA ASP A 210 -16.47 -0.72 5.93
C ASP A 210 -15.19 -0.05 6.46
N GLY A 211 -14.03 -0.42 5.90
CA GLY A 211 -12.75 0.23 6.16
C GLY A 211 -12.72 1.65 5.59
N GLY A 212 -12.22 2.61 6.34
CA GLY A 212 -12.03 3.99 5.87
C GLY A 212 -10.71 4.16 5.10
N ASN A 213 -10.42 5.35 4.59
CA ASN A 213 -9.22 5.61 3.80
C ASN A 213 -8.15 6.39 4.57
N VAL A 214 -6.88 6.14 4.22
CA VAL A 214 -5.74 6.94 4.69
C VAL A 214 -5.08 7.66 3.51
N THR A 215 -5.01 8.99 3.58
CA THR A 215 -4.32 9.83 2.59
C THR A 215 -3.20 10.60 3.25
N ILE A 216 -1.97 10.46 2.75
CA ILE A 216 -0.80 11.22 3.20
C ILE A 216 -0.18 11.95 2.01
N THR A 217 -0.11 13.28 2.08
CA THR A 217 0.51 14.14 1.07
C THR A 217 1.62 14.95 1.73
N THR A 218 2.87 14.72 1.30
CA THR A 218 4.09 15.34 1.88
C THR A 218 5.29 15.19 0.96
N GLU A 219 6.28 16.08 1.01
CA GLU A 219 7.51 15.90 0.21
C GLU A 219 8.26 14.62 0.61
N SER A 220 8.45 14.39 1.92
CA SER A 220 9.02 13.14 2.44
C SER A 220 8.12 12.47 3.49
N LEU A 221 7.95 11.15 3.37
CA LEU A 221 7.27 10.30 4.34
C LEU A 221 8.26 9.28 4.92
N PHE A 222 8.36 9.24 6.24
CA PHE A 222 9.18 8.28 6.97
C PHE A 222 8.30 7.44 7.90
N VAL A 223 8.17 6.14 7.61
CA VAL A 223 7.50 5.14 8.46
C VAL A 223 8.60 4.26 9.07
N LYS A 224 8.96 4.48 10.33
CA LYS A 224 10.16 3.88 10.94
C LYS A 224 9.88 3.10 12.23
N ASN A 225 10.80 2.20 12.54
CA ASN A 225 10.91 1.52 13.83
C ASN A 225 9.63 0.80 14.23
N GLY A 226 8.92 0.17 13.28
CA GLY A 226 7.65 -0.51 13.57
C GLY A 226 6.46 0.45 13.72
N ALA A 227 6.50 1.61 13.08
CA ALA A 227 5.33 2.45 12.87
C ALA A 227 4.39 1.86 11.80
N ASP A 228 3.13 2.28 11.82
CA ASP A 228 2.04 1.72 11.02
C ASP A 228 1.26 2.79 10.25
N VAL A 229 0.87 2.46 9.01
CA VAL A 229 -0.10 3.22 8.21
C VAL A 229 -1.11 2.22 7.67
N SER A 230 -2.32 2.21 8.23
CA SER A 230 -3.28 1.12 8.02
C SER A 230 -4.69 1.62 7.68
N ALA A 231 -5.32 0.91 6.74
CA ALA A 231 -6.69 1.10 6.31
C ALA A 231 -7.36 -0.28 6.22
N GLU A 232 -7.60 -0.90 7.37
CA GLU A 232 -7.84 -2.34 7.47
C GLU A 232 -9.26 -2.70 7.91
N VAL A 233 -9.67 -3.94 7.62
CA VAL A 233 -10.81 -4.59 8.28
C VAL A 233 -10.29 -5.87 8.94
N GLN A 234 -10.13 -5.83 10.27
CA GLN A 234 -9.65 -6.95 11.08
C GLN A 234 -10.87 -7.76 11.55
N THR A 235 -11.02 -9.00 11.10
CA THR A 235 -12.16 -9.85 11.46
C THR A 235 -11.72 -11.05 12.28
N ARG A 236 -12.65 -11.59 13.06
CA ARG A 236 -12.51 -12.88 13.72
C ARG A 236 -12.77 -14.01 12.72
N GLU A 237 -12.05 -15.11 12.85
CA GLU A 237 -12.34 -16.38 12.15
C GLU A 237 -13.84 -16.74 12.26
N GLY A 238 -14.57 -16.66 11.13
CA GLY A 238 -16.02 -16.92 11.04
C GLY A 238 -16.95 -15.69 11.12
N ALA A 239 -16.43 -14.46 11.05
CA ALA A 239 -17.25 -13.27 10.83
C ALA A 239 -17.84 -13.25 9.40
N THR A 240 -19.10 -12.84 9.27
CA THR A 240 -19.83 -12.75 7.99
C THR A 240 -19.75 -11.36 7.37
N ASN A 241 -18.69 -10.60 7.68
CA ASN A 241 -18.57 -9.22 7.22
C ASN A 241 -18.27 -9.21 5.72
N THR A 242 -19.14 -8.53 4.97
CA THR A 242 -19.14 -8.39 3.51
C THR A 242 -18.59 -7.03 3.08
N GLU A 243 -17.82 -6.40 3.95
CA GLU A 243 -17.43 -4.98 3.89
C GLU A 243 -15.98 -4.82 3.40
N ALA A 244 -15.74 -3.87 2.49
CA ALA A 244 -14.47 -3.78 1.77
C ALA A 244 -13.33 -3.23 2.65
N GLY A 245 -12.09 -3.62 2.33
CA GLY A 245 -10.89 -3.01 2.93
C GLY A 245 -10.76 -1.51 2.54
N GLY A 246 -10.07 -0.75 3.38
CA GLY A 246 -9.84 0.68 3.18
C GLY A 246 -8.72 0.98 2.18
N ASN A 247 -8.80 2.10 1.45
CA ASN A 247 -7.74 2.47 0.50
C ASN A 247 -6.67 3.34 1.16
N ILE A 248 -5.43 3.23 0.67
CA ILE A 248 -4.32 4.10 1.09
C ILE A 248 -3.80 4.87 -0.12
N THR A 249 -3.69 6.18 0.00
CA THR A 249 -3.04 7.04 -1.00
C THR A 249 -1.87 7.79 -0.37
N ILE A 250 -0.67 7.61 -0.92
CA ILE A 250 0.53 8.34 -0.50
C ILE A 250 1.05 9.14 -1.68
N ASN A 251 1.03 10.46 -1.51
CA ASN A 251 1.63 11.41 -2.43
C ASN A 251 2.93 11.95 -1.81
N ALA A 252 4.04 11.25 -2.06
CA ALA A 252 5.36 11.60 -1.54
C ALA A 252 6.47 11.40 -2.57
N THR A 253 7.47 12.28 -2.57
CA THR A 253 8.67 12.09 -3.40
C THR A 253 9.56 11.01 -2.79
N ASP A 254 9.85 11.14 -1.49
CA ASP A 254 10.74 10.25 -0.77
C ASP A 254 9.95 9.46 0.27
N LEU A 255 9.94 8.15 0.13
CA LEU A 255 9.30 7.21 1.02
C LEU A 255 10.34 6.27 1.64
N LEU A 256 10.54 6.37 2.95
CA LEU A 256 11.35 5.42 3.72
C LEU A 256 10.44 4.56 4.59
N ILE A 257 10.54 3.24 4.44
CA ILE A 257 9.79 2.26 5.24
C ILE A 257 10.79 1.37 5.97
N SER A 258 10.64 1.27 7.29
CA SER A 258 11.59 0.57 8.16
C SER A 258 10.91 -0.25 9.24
N GLY A 259 11.35 -1.51 9.37
CA GLY A 259 10.96 -2.43 10.43
C GLY A 259 9.90 -3.45 10.01
N ARG A 260 9.30 -4.11 11.00
CA ARG A 260 8.33 -5.22 10.79
C ARG A 260 6.93 -4.78 10.36
N LEU A 261 6.56 -3.53 10.60
CA LEU A 261 5.31 -2.94 10.12
C LEU A 261 5.57 -2.14 8.82
N GLY A 262 4.57 -1.43 8.32
CA GLY A 262 4.67 -0.72 7.07
C GLY A 262 3.38 -0.02 6.68
N ILE A 263 2.92 -0.26 5.45
CA ILE A 263 1.70 0.35 4.90
C ILE A 263 0.75 -0.76 4.45
N PHE A 264 -0.46 -0.76 5.00
CA PHE A 264 -1.38 -1.91 4.98
C PHE A 264 -2.81 -1.52 4.57
N ALA A 265 -3.20 -1.93 3.35
CA ALA A 265 -4.57 -1.84 2.87
C ALA A 265 -5.22 -3.24 2.88
N GLU A 266 -5.24 -3.88 4.06
CA GLU A 266 -5.57 -5.30 4.21
C GLU A 266 -7.01 -5.56 4.66
N THR A 267 -7.52 -6.78 4.46
CA THR A 267 -8.81 -7.21 5.01
C THR A 267 -8.77 -8.68 5.46
N ALA A 268 -9.58 -9.00 6.46
CA ALA A 268 -9.90 -10.36 6.83
C ALA A 268 -11.36 -10.73 6.47
N GLY A 269 -12.03 -9.91 5.65
CA GLY A 269 -13.43 -10.10 5.22
C GLY A 269 -13.63 -11.02 4.01
N GLU A 270 -14.90 -11.22 3.63
CA GLU A 270 -15.29 -11.95 2.41
C GLU A 270 -15.19 -11.08 1.13
N THR A 271 -14.92 -9.80 1.30
CA THR A 271 -14.78 -8.77 0.26
C THR A 271 -13.32 -8.44 -0.01
N PRO A 272 -13.02 -7.83 -1.17
CA PRO A 272 -11.65 -7.52 -1.52
C PRO A 272 -10.97 -6.55 -0.55
N ALA A 273 -9.66 -6.73 -0.37
CA ALA A 273 -8.79 -5.74 0.27
C ALA A 273 -8.76 -4.42 -0.52
N GLY A 274 -8.31 -3.37 0.15
CA GLY A 274 -8.27 -2.03 -0.43
C GLY A 274 -7.19 -1.86 -1.49
N THR A 275 -7.21 -0.70 -2.16
CA THR A 275 -6.17 -0.29 -3.11
C THR A 275 -5.17 0.63 -2.44
N LEU A 276 -3.88 0.36 -2.65
CA LEU A 276 -2.78 1.22 -2.24
C LEU A 276 -2.20 1.94 -3.46
N THR A 277 -2.18 3.27 -3.42
CA THR A 277 -1.68 4.11 -4.51
C THR A 277 -0.50 4.96 -4.03
N LEU A 278 0.63 4.87 -4.74
CA LEU A 278 1.83 5.68 -4.52
C LEU A 278 2.09 6.58 -5.72
N LYS A 279 2.20 7.88 -5.47
CA LYS A 279 2.52 8.90 -6.49
C LYS A 279 3.49 9.95 -5.92
N PRO A 280 4.25 10.67 -6.75
CA PRO A 280 5.07 11.78 -6.28
C PRO A 280 4.26 12.89 -5.63
N TYR A 281 4.92 13.65 -4.75
CA TYR A 281 4.34 14.83 -4.14
C TYR A 281 4.04 15.92 -5.17
N ASN A 282 2.85 16.53 -5.06
CA ASN A 282 2.47 17.70 -5.83
C ASN A 282 2.05 18.83 -4.90
N ARG A 283 2.88 19.87 -4.84
CA ARG A 283 2.71 21.01 -3.92
C ARG A 283 1.48 21.87 -4.22
N ASP A 284 0.97 21.85 -5.44
CA ASP A 284 -0.09 22.78 -5.87
C ASP A 284 -1.50 22.18 -5.81
N GLY A 285 -1.67 21.02 -5.17
CA GLY A 285 -2.97 20.33 -5.06
C GLY A 285 -3.36 19.59 -6.34
N GLU A 286 -4.34 18.68 -6.20
CA GLU A 286 -4.78 17.75 -7.25
C GLU A 286 -4.93 18.39 -8.63
N MET A 287 -4.17 17.88 -9.61
CA MET A 287 -4.68 17.91 -10.99
C MET A 287 -5.93 17.03 -11.00
N GLY A 288 -7.06 17.65 -11.33
CA GLY A 288 -8.37 17.00 -11.27
C GLY A 288 -8.40 15.60 -11.88
N GLY A 289 -9.05 14.70 -11.16
CA GLY A 289 -9.65 13.47 -11.68
C GLY A 289 -8.72 12.61 -12.53
N TRP A 290 -7.85 11.86 -11.88
CA TRP A 290 -7.59 10.50 -12.37
C TRP A 290 -8.85 9.70 -12.06
N GLY A 291 -9.81 9.73 -12.99
CA GLY A 291 -11.02 8.91 -12.88
C GLY A 291 -10.63 7.46 -12.66
N ASP A 292 -11.14 6.92 -11.58
CA ASP A 292 -11.45 5.52 -11.38
C ASP A 292 -12.14 4.93 -12.63
N GLY A 293 -11.38 4.38 -13.59
CA GLY A 293 -12.00 3.44 -14.52
C GLY A 293 -11.39 3.24 -15.90
N GLU A 294 -10.61 4.15 -16.49
CA GLU A 294 -10.04 3.91 -17.81
C GLU A 294 -8.63 4.51 -17.95
N MET A 295 -7.61 3.66 -17.86
CA MET A 295 -6.22 3.98 -18.22
C MET A 295 -6.13 4.21 -19.74
N GLY A 296 -6.39 5.45 -20.16
CA GLY A 296 -6.35 5.88 -21.55
C GLY A 296 -4.92 6.09 -22.07
N ARG A 297 -4.63 5.48 -23.23
CA ARG A 297 -3.41 5.64 -24.02
C ARG A 297 -2.90 7.09 -24.07
N TRP A 298 -1.62 7.26 -23.75
CA TRP A 298 -0.85 8.47 -23.99
C TRP A 298 -0.97 8.93 -25.46
N GLY A 299 -1.68 10.04 -25.66
CA GLY A 299 -1.70 10.76 -26.92
C GLY A 299 -0.31 11.32 -27.23
N ASP A 300 0.06 11.24 -28.50
CA ASP A 300 1.28 11.73 -29.09
C ASP A 300 1.61 13.17 -28.70
N GLY A 301 2.85 13.37 -28.26
CA GLY A 301 3.35 14.67 -27.83
C GLY A 301 3.42 15.67 -28.98
N GLU A 302 2.44 16.55 -29.08
CA GLU A 302 2.61 17.95 -29.49
C GLU A 302 1.45 18.81 -28.97
N SER A 303 1.79 19.81 -28.13
CA SER A 303 1.08 21.09 -27.91
C SER A 303 0.60 21.38 -26.48
N LEU A 304 1.53 21.73 -25.58
CA LEU A 304 1.25 22.68 -24.49
C LEU A 304 2.41 23.67 -24.34
N ARG A 305 2.46 24.68 -25.24
CA ARG A 305 3.13 25.94 -24.94
C ARG A 305 2.07 27.00 -24.65
N ARG A 306 1.83 27.29 -23.38
CA ARG A 306 1.38 28.61 -22.89
C ARG A 306 1.57 28.76 -21.37
N GLU A 307 2.60 29.54 -21.05
CA GLU A 307 2.67 30.57 -19.99
C GLU A 307 2.44 30.17 -18.50
N ASN A 308 3.56 30.03 -17.79
CA ASN A 308 3.79 30.37 -16.37
C ASN A 308 2.77 29.87 -15.31
N TYR A 309 2.55 28.56 -15.31
CA TYR A 309 2.27 27.78 -14.10
C TYR A 309 3.09 26.49 -14.23
N SER A 310 4.39 26.55 -13.94
CA SER A 310 5.19 25.32 -13.85
C SER A 310 4.78 24.64 -12.55
N ALA A 311 3.77 23.77 -12.63
CA ALA A 311 3.45 22.85 -11.54
C ALA A 311 4.77 22.20 -11.09
N ARG A 312 5.16 22.41 -9.83
CA ARG A 312 6.36 21.79 -9.26
C ARG A 312 6.00 20.36 -8.83
N ILE A 313 5.54 19.57 -9.79
CA ILE A 313 5.37 18.13 -9.63
C ILE A 313 6.78 17.56 -9.55
N ASP A 314 7.11 16.88 -8.47
CA ASP A 314 8.30 16.05 -8.50
C ASP A 314 8.04 14.92 -9.49
N PRO A 315 8.83 14.75 -10.55
CA PRO A 315 8.58 13.69 -11.49
C PRO A 315 9.07 12.32 -10.98
N ASN A 316 9.65 12.27 -9.78
CA ASN A 316 10.30 11.09 -9.24
C ASN A 316 9.61 10.56 -7.98
N LEU A 317 9.68 9.25 -7.81
CA LEU A 317 9.29 8.55 -6.60
C LEU A 317 10.44 7.64 -6.15
N ASN A 318 10.96 7.89 -4.95
CA ASN A 318 12.01 7.09 -4.33
C ASN A 318 11.43 6.31 -3.16
N ILE A 319 11.43 4.98 -3.26
CA ILE A 319 11.00 4.06 -2.21
C ILE A 319 12.23 3.34 -1.67
N THR A 320 12.52 3.54 -0.39
CA THR A 320 13.64 2.89 0.29
C THR A 320 13.13 2.04 1.44
N PHE A 321 13.48 0.77 1.41
CA PHE A 321 13.18 -0.18 2.48
C PHE A 321 14.40 -0.43 3.36
N THR A 322 14.16 -0.57 4.66
CA THR A 322 15.17 -1.03 5.61
C THR A 322 14.53 -2.00 6.59
N GLU A 323 15.32 -2.92 7.15
CA GLU A 323 14.84 -3.86 8.19
C GLU A 323 13.61 -4.70 7.79
N ASN A 324 13.47 -5.06 6.50
CA ASN A 324 12.35 -5.83 5.92
C ASN A 324 11.01 -5.06 5.86
N GLY A 325 11.06 -3.75 5.59
CA GLY A 325 9.84 -2.94 5.42
C GLY A 325 8.86 -3.52 4.39
N LEU A 326 7.57 -3.31 4.63
CA LEU A 326 6.48 -3.97 3.89
C LEU A 326 5.45 -2.95 3.36
N ILE A 327 5.03 -3.14 2.11
CA ILE A 327 3.84 -2.54 1.52
C ILE A 327 2.91 -3.69 1.14
N SER A 328 1.68 -3.71 1.67
CA SER A 328 0.79 -4.86 1.50
C SER A 328 -0.66 -4.45 1.31
N ALA A 329 -1.34 -5.16 0.40
CA ALA A 329 -2.79 -5.13 0.21
C ALA A 329 -3.33 -6.57 0.25
N ARG A 330 -3.18 -7.22 1.41
CA ARG A 330 -3.47 -8.63 1.66
C ARG A 330 -4.93 -8.88 2.03
N THR A 331 -5.46 -10.04 1.66
CA THR A 331 -6.69 -10.60 2.23
C THR A 331 -6.41 -11.91 2.97
N THR A 332 -6.88 -12.09 4.20
CA THR A 332 -6.64 -13.33 4.97
C THR A 332 -7.80 -14.33 4.98
N SER A 333 -8.93 -13.99 4.34
CA SER A 333 -10.15 -14.80 4.26
C SER A 333 -10.56 -15.02 2.79
N SER A 334 -11.84 -15.24 2.50
CA SER A 334 -12.33 -15.61 1.16
C SER A 334 -12.43 -14.46 0.16
N GLY A 335 -12.20 -13.21 0.57
CA GLY A 335 -12.16 -12.07 -0.34
C GLY A 335 -10.90 -12.03 -1.20
N ASP A 336 -10.96 -11.34 -2.34
CA ASP A 336 -9.79 -11.17 -3.22
C ASP A 336 -8.75 -10.24 -2.59
N GLY A 337 -7.48 -10.40 -2.96
CA GLY A 337 -6.39 -9.52 -2.56
C GLY A 337 -6.55 -8.12 -3.17
N GLY A 338 -6.03 -7.11 -2.48
CA GLY A 338 -6.10 -5.73 -2.91
C GLY A 338 -5.11 -5.40 -4.02
N ASN A 339 -5.18 -4.18 -4.56
CA ASN A 339 -4.30 -3.73 -5.64
C ASN A 339 -3.24 -2.75 -5.15
N ILE A 340 -2.06 -2.78 -5.74
CA ILE A 340 -1.00 -1.78 -5.50
C ILE A 340 -0.68 -1.07 -6.82
N ASN A 341 -0.85 0.24 -6.86
CA ASN A 341 -0.56 1.08 -8.02
C ASN A 341 0.57 2.06 -7.68
N ILE A 342 1.69 1.98 -8.41
CA ILE A 342 2.86 2.85 -8.23
C ILE A 342 3.09 3.60 -9.53
N PHE A 343 3.05 4.92 -9.48
CA PHE A 343 3.18 5.76 -10.66
C PHE A 343 4.12 6.93 -10.40
N ALA A 344 5.04 7.23 -11.33
CA ALA A 344 5.78 8.48 -11.35
C ALA A 344 6.12 8.90 -12.79
N PRO A 345 6.07 10.21 -13.14
CA PRO A 345 6.33 10.65 -14.50
C PRO A 345 7.68 10.23 -15.09
N GLU A 346 8.79 10.43 -14.38
CA GLU A 346 10.14 10.20 -14.92
C GLU A 346 10.83 8.98 -14.30
N ASN A 347 10.90 8.90 -12.98
CA ASN A 347 11.68 7.84 -12.32
C ASN A 347 10.93 7.24 -11.13
N ILE A 348 10.92 5.90 -11.07
CA ILE A 348 10.63 5.15 -9.84
C ILE A 348 11.91 4.41 -9.44
N ASN A 349 12.42 4.67 -8.24
CA ASN A 349 13.56 3.96 -7.66
C ASN A 349 13.12 3.20 -6.42
N ILE A 350 13.19 1.87 -6.46
CA ILE A 350 12.86 0.98 -5.33
C ILE A 350 14.14 0.31 -4.87
N SER A 351 14.50 0.45 -3.60
CA SER A 351 15.76 -0.06 -3.07
C SER A 351 15.68 -0.54 -1.63
N GLY A 352 16.71 -1.28 -1.20
CA GLY A 352 16.87 -1.75 0.17
C GLY A 352 16.27 -3.15 0.41
N GLU A 353 16.06 -3.48 1.68
CA GLU A 353 15.56 -4.79 2.12
C GLU A 353 14.06 -4.70 2.44
N GLY A 354 13.21 -5.08 1.49
CA GLY A 354 11.77 -4.99 1.69
C GLY A 354 10.93 -5.66 0.60
N ARG A 355 9.62 -5.64 0.82
CA ARG A 355 8.65 -6.34 -0.03
C ARG A 355 7.44 -5.46 -0.35
N ILE A 356 6.99 -5.53 -1.60
CA ILE A 356 5.70 -4.98 -2.05
C ILE A 356 4.84 -6.17 -2.46
N THR A 357 3.68 -6.37 -1.83
CA THR A 357 2.91 -7.59 -1.99
C THR A 357 1.40 -7.41 -2.08
N VAL A 358 0.76 -8.20 -2.95
CA VAL A 358 -0.68 -8.42 -2.97
C VAL A 358 -0.90 -9.91 -2.72
N GLU A 359 -1.48 -10.26 -1.57
CA GLU A 359 -1.53 -11.66 -1.11
C GLU A 359 -2.94 -12.05 -0.70
N THR A 360 -3.37 -13.27 -1.01
CA THR A 360 -4.62 -13.83 -0.45
C THR A 360 -4.35 -15.15 0.26
N GLU A 361 -4.65 -15.21 1.56
CA GLU A 361 -4.44 -16.43 2.33
C GLU A 361 -5.62 -17.41 2.27
N GLY A 362 -6.83 -16.91 1.97
CA GLY A 362 -8.02 -17.72 1.80
C GLY A 362 -8.39 -17.97 0.33
N SER A 363 -9.66 -18.29 0.08
CA SER A 363 -10.12 -18.81 -1.22
C SER A 363 -10.22 -17.78 -2.35
N GLY A 364 -10.03 -16.49 -2.07
CA GLY A 364 -10.09 -15.42 -3.07
C GLY A 364 -8.81 -15.32 -3.91
N ASP A 365 -8.91 -14.69 -5.08
CA ASP A 365 -7.76 -14.51 -5.97
C ASP A 365 -6.83 -13.42 -5.41
N ALA A 366 -5.52 -13.47 -5.67
CA ALA A 366 -4.64 -12.36 -5.31
C ALA A 366 -4.78 -11.20 -6.29
N GLY A 367 -4.56 -9.99 -5.77
CA GLY A 367 -4.75 -8.76 -6.53
C GLY A 367 -3.63 -8.45 -7.53
N ILE A 368 -3.57 -7.19 -7.94
CA ILE A 368 -2.70 -6.73 -9.02
C ILE A 368 -1.71 -5.68 -8.51
N ILE A 369 -0.44 -5.83 -8.89
CA ILE A 369 0.59 -4.80 -8.75
C ILE A 369 0.82 -4.14 -10.12
N ASN A 370 0.60 -2.83 -10.21
CA ASN A 370 0.90 -2.03 -11.40
C ASN A 370 2.01 -1.02 -11.10
N ILE A 371 3.04 -0.98 -11.94
CA ILE A 371 4.12 0.02 -11.86
C ILE A 371 4.28 0.71 -13.22
N GLU A 372 4.10 2.03 -13.28
CA GLU A 372 4.17 2.83 -14.51
C GLU A 372 5.07 4.07 -14.33
N THR A 373 6.04 4.24 -15.23
CA THR A 373 6.99 5.37 -15.23
C THR A 373 7.77 5.45 -16.56
N GLU A 374 8.64 6.44 -16.74
CA GLU A 374 9.62 6.40 -17.85
C GLU A 374 10.78 5.46 -17.52
N ASN A 375 11.36 5.58 -16.32
CA ASN A 375 12.51 4.80 -15.89
C ASN A 375 12.24 4.13 -14.54
N LEU A 376 12.39 2.80 -14.50
CA LEU A 376 12.24 2.02 -13.28
C LEU A 376 13.56 1.38 -12.88
N THR A 377 13.94 1.55 -11.62
CA THR A 377 15.01 0.78 -10.98
C THR A 377 14.45 0.00 -9.80
N ILE A 378 14.65 -1.31 -9.77
CA ILE A 378 14.40 -2.17 -8.61
C ILE A 378 15.74 -2.80 -8.21
N ALA A 379 16.29 -2.36 -7.09
CA ALA A 379 17.60 -2.79 -6.62
C ALA A 379 17.60 -4.21 -6.03
N GLU A 380 18.79 -4.70 -5.71
CA GLU A 380 18.99 -5.96 -4.98
C GLU A 380 18.22 -6.01 -3.65
N ASN A 381 17.89 -7.22 -3.18
CA ASN A 381 17.19 -7.51 -1.92
C ASN A 381 15.76 -6.93 -1.79
N THR A 382 15.20 -6.41 -2.87
CA THR A 382 13.79 -6.01 -2.95
C THR A 382 12.97 -7.09 -3.67
N THR A 383 11.81 -7.43 -3.13
CA THR A 383 10.87 -8.38 -3.73
C THR A 383 9.54 -7.71 -4.07
N ILE A 384 9.07 -7.86 -5.31
CA ILE A 384 7.70 -7.55 -5.71
C ILE A 384 6.97 -8.88 -5.87
N SER A 385 5.89 -9.09 -5.10
CA SER A 385 5.19 -10.39 -5.06
C SER A 385 3.68 -10.30 -5.21
N ALA A 386 3.09 -11.27 -5.91
CA ALA A 386 1.65 -11.49 -5.89
C ALA A 386 1.37 -12.96 -5.63
N ALA A 387 0.72 -13.29 -4.51
CA ALA A 387 0.69 -14.67 -4.01
C ALA A 387 -0.66 -15.12 -3.45
N THR A 388 -0.99 -16.40 -3.61
CA THR A 388 -2.13 -17.03 -2.92
C THR A 388 -1.72 -18.30 -2.19
N SER A 389 -2.36 -18.61 -1.06
CA SER A 389 -2.03 -19.81 -0.28
C SER A 389 -3.13 -20.85 -0.11
N ASP A 390 -4.34 -20.58 -0.61
CA ASP A 390 -5.47 -21.54 -0.61
C ASP A 390 -6.01 -21.71 -2.05
N SER A 391 -7.33 -21.85 -2.24
CA SER A 391 -7.88 -22.24 -3.54
C SER A 391 -7.92 -21.15 -4.62
N GLY A 392 -7.61 -19.89 -4.30
CA GLY A 392 -7.66 -18.77 -5.23
C GLY A 392 -6.46 -18.68 -6.17
N ASP A 393 -6.67 -18.09 -7.35
CA ASP A 393 -5.62 -17.91 -8.36
C ASP A 393 -4.61 -16.83 -7.93
N GLY A 394 -3.34 -17.03 -8.29
CA GLY A 394 -2.24 -16.12 -8.01
C GLY A 394 -2.41 -14.77 -8.73
N GLY A 395 -1.91 -13.72 -8.11
CA GLY A 395 -2.14 -12.34 -8.58
C GLY A 395 -1.30 -11.96 -9.80
N SER A 396 -1.55 -10.78 -10.34
CA SER A 396 -0.84 -10.28 -11.52
C SER A 396 0.15 -9.17 -11.19
N ILE A 397 1.31 -9.18 -11.84
CA ILE A 397 2.30 -8.10 -11.74
C ILE A 397 2.50 -7.50 -13.13
N ASN A 398 2.14 -6.23 -13.30
CA ASN A 398 2.27 -5.47 -14.54
C ASN A 398 3.27 -4.32 -14.37
N ILE A 399 4.34 -4.32 -15.15
CA ILE A 399 5.42 -3.33 -15.07
C ILE A 399 5.59 -2.68 -16.44
N THR A 400 5.38 -1.36 -16.51
CA THR A 400 5.38 -0.59 -17.77
C THR A 400 6.31 0.65 -17.76
N PRO A 401 7.65 0.50 -17.67
CA PRO A 401 8.59 1.62 -17.81
C PRO A 401 8.78 1.97 -19.29
N SER A 402 8.41 3.18 -19.73
CA SER A 402 8.38 3.52 -21.16
C SER A 402 9.77 3.62 -21.82
N GLN A 403 10.85 3.82 -21.05
CA GLN A 403 12.23 3.92 -21.56
C GLN A 403 13.17 2.83 -21.06
N LYS A 404 13.40 2.75 -19.74
CA LYS A 404 14.38 1.84 -19.17
C LYS A 404 13.84 1.12 -17.94
N PHE A 405 14.06 -0.19 -17.89
CA PHE A 405 13.89 -0.98 -16.68
C PHE A 405 15.22 -1.63 -16.27
N GLN A 406 15.72 -1.28 -15.07
CA GLN A 406 16.83 -1.96 -14.42
C GLN A 406 16.32 -2.77 -13.23
N LEU A 407 16.56 -4.09 -13.26
CA LEU A 407 16.10 -5.04 -12.25
C LEU A 407 17.29 -5.83 -11.70
N GLU A 408 17.53 -5.70 -10.40
CA GLU A 408 18.50 -6.50 -9.63
C GLU A 408 17.81 -7.28 -8.49
N GLY A 409 16.54 -6.98 -8.22
CA GLY A 409 15.71 -7.67 -7.22
C GLY A 409 14.95 -8.89 -7.77
N GLN A 410 13.80 -9.18 -7.13
CA GLN A 410 12.94 -10.31 -7.49
C GLN A 410 11.53 -9.85 -7.85
N ILE A 411 10.95 -10.46 -8.89
CA ILE A 411 9.53 -10.36 -9.23
C ILE A 411 8.96 -11.77 -9.19
N ILE A 412 7.99 -12.01 -8.30
CA ILE A 412 7.51 -13.36 -8.02
C ILE A 412 5.98 -13.38 -8.01
N THR A 413 5.38 -14.28 -8.76
CA THR A 413 4.03 -14.75 -8.47
C THR A 413 4.10 -16.17 -7.94
N GLU A 414 3.40 -16.45 -6.85
CA GLU A 414 3.50 -17.75 -6.16
C GLU A 414 2.13 -18.19 -5.64
N THR A 415 1.67 -19.35 -6.10
CA THR A 415 0.47 -19.99 -5.57
C THR A 415 0.85 -21.26 -4.83
N THR A 416 0.56 -21.33 -3.53
CA THR A 416 0.85 -22.51 -2.70
C THR A 416 -0.37 -23.35 -2.37
N GLY A 417 -1.56 -22.99 -2.88
CA GLY A 417 -2.77 -23.79 -2.79
C GLY A 417 -3.27 -24.24 -4.17
N THR A 418 -4.54 -24.66 -4.27
CA THR A 418 -5.05 -25.35 -5.47
C THR A 418 -5.33 -24.44 -6.67
N GLY A 419 -5.30 -23.11 -6.50
CA GLY A 419 -5.49 -22.15 -7.58
C GLY A 419 -4.28 -22.07 -8.53
N ASN A 420 -4.46 -21.52 -9.72
CA ASN A 420 -3.37 -21.36 -10.69
C ASN A 420 -2.35 -20.30 -10.26
N GLY A 421 -1.14 -20.37 -10.78
CA GLY A 421 -0.05 -19.43 -10.59
C GLY A 421 -0.34 -18.08 -11.25
N GLY A 422 0.11 -17.01 -10.61
CA GLY A 422 -0.13 -15.64 -11.07
C GLY A 422 0.68 -15.22 -12.29
N LYS A 423 0.26 -14.16 -12.98
CA LYS A 423 0.88 -13.72 -14.25
C LYS A 423 1.85 -12.57 -14.06
N ILE A 424 2.98 -12.60 -14.77
CA ILE A 424 3.93 -11.48 -14.84
C ILE A 424 3.95 -10.91 -16.26
N THR A 425 3.72 -9.59 -16.39
CA THR A 425 3.80 -8.86 -17.66
C THR A 425 4.72 -7.66 -17.53
N ILE A 426 5.76 -7.60 -18.36
CA ILE A 426 6.71 -6.48 -18.44
C ILE A 426 6.66 -5.91 -19.86
N ASN A 427 6.32 -4.62 -19.99
CA ASN A 427 6.38 -3.90 -21.27
C ASN A 427 7.28 -2.69 -21.10
N THR A 428 8.42 -2.62 -21.79
CA THR A 428 9.38 -1.54 -21.56
C THR A 428 10.07 -1.01 -22.82
N GLY A 429 10.78 0.11 -22.72
CA GLY A 429 11.70 0.54 -23.77
C GLY A 429 12.91 -0.41 -23.88
N SER A 430 13.57 -0.70 -22.76
CA SER A 430 14.71 -1.62 -22.67
C SER A 430 14.77 -2.29 -21.29
N LEU A 431 15.28 -3.53 -21.22
CA LEU A 431 15.39 -4.30 -19.97
C LEU A 431 16.84 -4.70 -19.66
N GLN A 432 17.31 -4.41 -18.45
CA GLN A 432 18.56 -4.90 -17.87
C GLN A 432 18.23 -5.66 -16.58
N ALA A 433 18.33 -6.98 -16.61
CA ALA A 433 17.86 -7.86 -15.53
C ALA A 433 18.86 -8.97 -15.16
N GLU A 434 20.11 -8.89 -15.57
CA GLU A 434 21.10 -9.98 -15.52
C GLU A 434 21.33 -10.58 -14.12
N ASN A 435 21.15 -9.78 -13.06
CA ASN A 435 21.33 -10.18 -11.67
C ASN A 435 20.00 -10.36 -10.92
N SER A 436 18.92 -10.68 -11.63
CA SER A 436 17.56 -10.76 -11.06
C SER A 436 16.92 -12.14 -11.16
N THR A 437 15.75 -12.27 -10.55
CA THR A 437 14.84 -13.42 -10.75
C THR A 437 13.44 -12.93 -11.08
N ILE A 438 12.86 -13.49 -12.14
CA ILE A 438 11.46 -13.32 -12.53
C ILE A 438 10.82 -14.71 -12.50
N SER A 439 9.86 -14.94 -11.61
CA SER A 439 9.32 -16.27 -11.36
C SER A 439 7.81 -16.29 -11.23
N ALA A 440 7.15 -17.18 -11.96
CA ALA A 440 5.71 -17.40 -11.86
C ALA A 440 5.44 -18.88 -11.55
N ARG A 441 5.18 -19.19 -10.29
CA ARG A 441 5.20 -20.58 -9.81
C ARG A 441 3.90 -20.99 -9.13
N SER A 442 3.64 -22.29 -9.19
CA SER A 442 2.66 -22.99 -8.36
C SER A 442 3.35 -24.16 -7.67
N THR A 443 3.09 -24.34 -6.37
CA THR A 443 3.71 -25.41 -5.57
C THR A 443 2.73 -26.48 -5.10
N ASP A 444 1.46 -26.37 -5.47
CA ASP A 444 0.40 -27.36 -5.20
C ASP A 444 -0.35 -27.64 -6.52
N ALA A 445 -1.60 -28.09 -6.49
CA ALA A 445 -2.33 -28.65 -7.63
C ALA A 445 -2.61 -27.68 -8.80
N GLY A 446 -2.36 -26.38 -8.65
CA GLY A 446 -2.61 -25.39 -9.71
C GLY A 446 -1.53 -25.34 -10.79
N ASN A 447 -1.91 -24.95 -12.01
CA ASN A 447 -0.94 -24.73 -13.09
C ASN A 447 -0.03 -23.54 -12.77
N ALA A 448 1.19 -23.50 -13.29
CA ALA A 448 2.07 -22.36 -13.11
C ALA A 448 1.65 -21.15 -13.96
N GLY A 449 2.04 -19.96 -13.51
CA GLY A 449 1.67 -18.71 -14.15
C GLY A 449 2.54 -18.37 -15.38
N ALA A 450 1.99 -17.57 -16.29
CA ALA A 450 2.70 -17.14 -17.50
C ALA A 450 3.59 -15.92 -17.24
N ILE A 451 4.72 -15.85 -17.96
CA ILE A 451 5.64 -14.70 -17.94
C ILE A 451 5.74 -14.14 -19.35
N LYS A 452 5.40 -12.85 -19.52
CA LYS A 452 5.53 -12.14 -20.78
C LYS A 452 6.40 -10.90 -20.60
N ILE A 453 7.47 -10.81 -21.40
CA ILE A 453 8.38 -9.66 -21.46
C ILE A 453 8.38 -9.12 -22.88
N THR A 454 8.15 -7.83 -23.06
CA THR A 454 8.22 -7.14 -24.34
C THR A 454 9.02 -5.85 -24.18
N ALA A 455 10.00 -5.64 -25.05
CA ALA A 455 10.75 -4.39 -25.10
C ALA A 455 10.85 -3.84 -26.52
N GLN A 456 10.90 -2.51 -26.65
CA GLN A 456 11.16 -1.84 -27.93
C GLN A 456 12.59 -2.12 -28.41
N GLU A 457 13.56 -1.99 -27.51
CA GLU A 457 14.98 -2.16 -27.74
C GLU A 457 15.49 -3.45 -27.07
N ASN A 458 16.72 -3.43 -26.54
CA ASN A 458 17.41 -4.61 -26.06
C ASN A 458 16.81 -5.16 -24.76
N ILE A 459 16.91 -6.48 -24.62
CA ILE A 459 16.55 -7.22 -23.40
C ILE A 459 17.78 -8.00 -22.95
N ALA A 460 18.24 -7.79 -21.72
CA ALA A 460 19.15 -8.68 -21.02
C ALA A 460 18.41 -9.32 -19.84
N THR A 461 18.30 -10.66 -19.80
CA THR A 461 17.47 -11.37 -18.83
C THR A 461 18.27 -11.92 -17.66
N GLY A 462 17.64 -11.91 -16.48
CA GLY A 462 18.05 -12.72 -15.33
C GLY A 462 17.52 -14.14 -15.40
N ILE A 463 17.40 -14.80 -14.26
CA ILE A 463 16.73 -16.09 -14.16
C ILE A 463 15.24 -15.89 -14.42
N ILE A 464 14.68 -16.61 -15.39
CA ILE A 464 13.24 -16.61 -15.68
C ILE A 464 12.69 -18.03 -15.50
N GLN A 465 11.70 -18.18 -14.64
CA GLN A 465 11.14 -19.50 -14.34
C GLN A 465 9.61 -19.46 -14.22
N SER A 466 8.94 -20.28 -15.02
CA SER A 466 7.55 -20.66 -14.79
C SER A 466 7.48 -22.13 -14.41
N SER A 467 7.01 -22.46 -13.20
CA SER A 467 7.12 -23.83 -12.68
C SER A 467 5.93 -24.30 -11.86
N ALA A 468 5.45 -25.51 -12.17
CA ALA A 468 4.51 -26.28 -11.37
C ALA A 468 5.26 -27.42 -10.66
N SER A 469 5.39 -27.31 -9.34
CA SER A 469 6.26 -28.16 -8.52
C SER A 469 5.53 -29.20 -7.67
N GLU A 470 4.23 -29.41 -7.86
CA GLU A 470 3.50 -30.45 -7.14
C GLU A 470 3.81 -31.85 -7.68
N SER A 471 4.09 -32.77 -6.76
CA SER A 471 4.58 -34.11 -7.03
C SER A 471 3.50 -35.20 -7.00
N GLN A 472 2.27 -34.87 -6.60
CA GLN A 472 1.15 -35.81 -6.47
C GLN A 472 0.04 -35.55 -7.49
N GLU A 473 -0.25 -34.29 -7.81
CA GLU A 473 -1.31 -33.86 -8.72
C GLU A 473 -0.74 -33.41 -10.08
N THR A 474 -1.59 -33.41 -11.11
CA THR A 474 -1.19 -32.95 -12.45
C THR A 474 -1.39 -31.45 -12.56
N ALA A 475 -0.30 -30.69 -12.59
CA ALA A 475 -0.28 -29.26 -12.83
C ALA A 475 0.65 -28.93 -14.00
N ASP A 476 0.22 -28.10 -14.93
CA ASP A 476 1.00 -27.72 -16.11
C ASP A 476 1.92 -26.53 -15.82
N GLY A 477 3.08 -26.49 -16.46
CA GLY A 477 4.00 -25.35 -16.45
C GLY A 477 3.46 -24.20 -17.29
N GLY A 478 3.86 -22.97 -16.99
CA GLY A 478 3.35 -21.77 -17.67
C GLY A 478 4.21 -21.37 -18.85
N GLU A 479 3.60 -20.62 -19.77
CA GLU A 479 4.25 -20.08 -20.96
C GLU A 479 5.23 -18.97 -20.59
N ILE A 480 6.37 -18.92 -21.30
CA ILE A 480 7.33 -17.82 -21.23
C ILE A 480 7.48 -17.20 -22.62
N THR A 481 7.17 -15.92 -22.76
CA THR A 481 7.32 -15.17 -24.01
C THR A 481 8.22 -13.95 -23.82
N ILE A 482 9.26 -13.80 -24.63
CA ILE A 482 10.20 -12.67 -24.58
C ILE A 482 10.36 -12.10 -25.99
N ILE A 483 10.03 -10.83 -26.15
CA ILE A 483 10.02 -10.16 -27.46
C ILE A 483 10.82 -8.86 -27.39
N SER A 484 11.86 -8.73 -28.22
CA SER A 484 12.53 -7.46 -28.51
C SER A 484 12.14 -7.00 -29.91
N GLU A 485 11.37 -5.91 -30.01
CA GLU A 485 10.80 -5.47 -31.29
C GLU A 485 11.85 -4.92 -32.27
N GLN A 486 12.87 -4.22 -31.77
CA GLN A 486 13.93 -3.61 -32.59
C GLN A 486 15.34 -4.01 -32.18
N GLY A 487 15.52 -4.61 -31.01
CA GLY A 487 16.82 -4.88 -30.41
C GLY A 487 17.24 -6.34 -30.45
N GLU A 488 18.19 -6.66 -29.57
CA GLU A 488 18.69 -8.00 -29.29
C GLU A 488 18.11 -8.57 -27.98
N ILE A 489 18.20 -9.90 -27.83
CA ILE A 489 17.93 -10.59 -26.56
C ILE A 489 19.22 -11.27 -26.09
N ASP A 490 19.73 -10.86 -24.93
CA ASP A 490 20.75 -11.58 -24.17
C ASP A 490 20.08 -12.42 -23.07
N ALA A 491 19.97 -13.72 -23.34
CA ALA A 491 19.41 -14.74 -22.44
C ALA A 491 20.51 -15.67 -21.92
N THR A 492 21.57 -15.09 -21.35
CA THR A 492 22.71 -15.85 -20.78
C THR A 492 22.42 -16.48 -19.41
N GLN A 493 21.34 -16.08 -18.75
CA GLN A 493 20.79 -16.75 -17.57
C GLN A 493 19.70 -17.78 -17.95
N PRO A 494 19.41 -18.78 -17.09
CA PRO A 494 18.41 -19.80 -17.37
C PRO A 494 16.99 -19.26 -17.60
N ILE A 495 16.34 -19.77 -18.65
CA ILE A 495 14.92 -19.57 -18.92
C ILE A 495 14.24 -20.94 -18.93
N GLN A 496 13.31 -21.17 -18.01
CA GLN A 496 12.76 -22.51 -17.78
C GLN A 496 11.25 -22.50 -17.58
N SER A 497 10.54 -23.23 -18.42
CA SER A 497 9.17 -23.69 -18.12
C SER A 497 9.21 -25.13 -17.66
N PHE A 498 8.57 -25.43 -16.53
CA PHE A 498 8.70 -26.72 -15.86
C PHE A 498 7.40 -27.21 -15.23
N SER A 499 7.19 -28.53 -15.28
CA SER A 499 6.14 -29.25 -14.56
C SER A 499 6.61 -30.63 -14.10
N GLU A 500 6.43 -30.93 -12.80
CA GLU A 500 6.79 -32.24 -12.22
C GLU A 500 5.89 -33.40 -12.66
N LYS A 501 4.63 -33.12 -13.03
CA LYS A 501 3.59 -34.15 -13.28
C LYS A 501 2.72 -33.91 -14.49
N GLY A 502 2.62 -32.68 -14.96
CA GLY A 502 1.85 -32.26 -16.13
C GLY A 502 2.72 -31.98 -17.34
N ASN A 503 2.20 -31.12 -18.20
CA ASN A 503 2.84 -30.63 -19.40
C ASN A 503 3.70 -29.42 -19.06
N ALA A 504 4.82 -29.19 -19.76
CA ALA A 504 5.47 -27.88 -19.69
C ALA A 504 4.76 -26.85 -20.56
N GLY A 505 5.00 -25.58 -20.24
CA GLY A 505 4.62 -24.46 -21.08
C GLY A 505 5.64 -24.18 -22.17
N ASP A 506 5.18 -23.49 -23.21
CA ASP A 506 6.02 -23.08 -24.33
C ASP A 506 6.99 -21.97 -23.92
N VAL A 507 8.15 -21.93 -24.58
CA VAL A 507 9.15 -20.86 -24.41
C VAL A 507 9.45 -20.22 -25.76
N THR A 508 9.09 -18.95 -25.91
CA THR A 508 9.24 -18.19 -27.16
C THR A 508 10.15 -16.98 -26.96
N LEU A 509 11.22 -16.90 -27.76
CA LEU A 509 12.10 -15.74 -27.87
C LEU A 509 12.06 -15.19 -29.29
N GLN A 510 11.73 -13.90 -29.44
CA GLN A 510 11.71 -13.22 -30.73
C GLN A 510 12.49 -11.90 -30.66
N ALA A 511 13.44 -11.70 -31.56
CA ALA A 511 14.19 -10.45 -31.66
C ALA A 511 14.31 -9.98 -33.11
N LYS A 512 14.43 -8.68 -33.34
CA LYS A 512 14.80 -8.18 -34.66
C LYS A 512 16.28 -8.41 -34.97
N SER A 513 17.14 -8.19 -33.97
CA SER A 513 18.59 -8.34 -34.06
C SER A 513 19.03 -9.71 -33.52
N ASP A 514 20.12 -9.78 -32.75
CA ASP A 514 20.74 -11.03 -32.32
C ASP A 514 19.98 -11.63 -31.12
N ILE A 515 20.02 -12.95 -30.98
CA ILE A 515 19.63 -13.64 -29.76
C ILE A 515 20.83 -14.46 -29.29
N THR A 516 21.34 -14.18 -28.09
CA THR A 516 22.34 -15.02 -27.42
C THR A 516 21.65 -15.79 -26.29
N THR A 517 21.87 -17.09 -26.21
CA THR A 517 21.26 -17.93 -25.18
C THR A 517 22.29 -18.78 -24.46
N ASN A 518 21.94 -19.17 -23.23
CA ASN A 518 22.62 -20.20 -22.48
C ASN A 518 21.69 -21.41 -22.29
N THR A 519 20.97 -21.48 -21.17
CA THR A 519 20.03 -22.58 -20.88
C THR A 519 18.61 -22.15 -21.14
N ILE A 520 17.96 -22.79 -22.11
CA ILE A 520 16.51 -22.67 -22.31
C ILE A 520 15.92 -24.07 -22.24
N SER A 521 14.92 -24.25 -21.39
CA SER A 521 14.26 -25.55 -21.24
C SER A 521 12.75 -25.46 -21.09
N SER A 522 12.05 -26.40 -21.71
CA SER A 522 10.63 -26.65 -21.50
C SER A 522 10.44 -28.12 -21.13
N HIS A 523 10.08 -28.39 -19.87
CA HIS A 523 9.97 -29.75 -19.33
C HIS A 523 8.66 -30.07 -18.64
N GLY A 524 7.96 -31.09 -19.12
CA GLY A 524 6.84 -31.68 -18.40
C GLY A 524 6.95 -33.19 -18.32
N GLN A 525 6.53 -33.77 -17.21
CA GLN A 525 6.46 -35.22 -17.07
C GLN A 525 5.56 -35.88 -18.13
N GLN A 526 4.41 -35.29 -18.45
CA GLN A 526 3.49 -35.81 -19.46
C GLN A 526 3.87 -35.41 -20.89
N GLN A 527 4.27 -34.16 -21.12
CA GLN A 527 4.61 -33.60 -22.43
C GLN A 527 5.58 -32.43 -22.20
N GLY A 528 6.65 -32.35 -22.99
CA GLY A 528 7.47 -31.13 -23.03
C GLY A 528 6.81 -30.09 -23.93
N GLY A 529 7.00 -28.80 -23.65
CA GLY A 529 6.45 -27.73 -24.49
C GLY A 529 7.29 -27.47 -25.73
N GLU A 530 6.95 -26.42 -26.47
CA GLU A 530 7.66 -25.97 -27.66
C GLU A 530 8.69 -24.89 -27.29
N ILE A 531 9.90 -24.98 -27.84
CA ILE A 531 10.87 -23.87 -27.80
C ILE A 531 10.92 -23.24 -29.18
N THR A 532 10.61 -21.95 -29.27
CA THR A 532 10.73 -21.18 -30.52
C THR A 532 11.68 -20.00 -30.33
N ILE A 533 12.72 -19.92 -31.17
CA ILE A 533 13.69 -18.83 -31.17
C ILE A 533 13.80 -18.28 -32.59
N THR A 534 13.42 -17.01 -32.78
CA THR A 534 13.38 -16.39 -34.11
C THR A 534 14.08 -15.05 -34.11
N THR A 535 14.93 -14.82 -35.12
CA THR A 535 15.49 -13.50 -35.42
C THR A 535 15.08 -13.05 -36.82
N GLU A 536 14.82 -11.76 -36.99
CA GLU A 536 14.53 -11.21 -38.32
C GLU A 536 15.81 -10.98 -39.13
N THR A 537 16.80 -10.30 -38.54
CA THR A 537 18.02 -9.84 -39.23
C THR A 537 19.33 -10.25 -38.54
N GLY A 538 19.30 -10.60 -37.27
CA GLY A 538 20.47 -10.97 -36.49
C GLY A 538 20.73 -12.47 -36.40
N ASN A 539 21.82 -12.82 -35.73
CA ASN A 539 22.26 -14.19 -35.50
C ASN A 539 21.61 -14.80 -34.25
N ILE A 540 21.55 -16.12 -34.19
CA ILE A 540 21.17 -16.85 -32.99
C ILE A 540 22.42 -17.57 -32.47
N ASN A 541 22.92 -17.23 -31.28
CA ASN A 541 24.09 -17.84 -30.69
C ASN A 541 23.71 -18.71 -29.49
N ILE A 542 23.84 -20.03 -29.66
CA ILE A 542 23.56 -21.06 -28.64
C ILE A 542 24.83 -21.73 -28.08
N SER A 543 26.01 -21.17 -28.36
CA SER A 543 27.29 -21.82 -28.07
C SER A 543 27.63 -21.95 -26.59
N GLN A 544 26.98 -21.17 -25.73
CA GLN A 544 27.29 -21.10 -24.30
C GLN A 544 26.47 -22.08 -23.43
N GLY A 545 25.47 -22.75 -23.99
CA GLY A 545 24.59 -23.62 -23.21
C GLY A 545 23.85 -24.67 -24.04
N PHE A 546 22.62 -24.99 -23.62
CA PHE A 546 21.78 -26.00 -24.27
C PHE A 546 20.32 -25.57 -24.33
N LEU A 547 19.66 -26.01 -25.41
CA LEU A 547 18.21 -25.93 -25.58
C LEU A 547 17.65 -27.34 -25.35
N ALA A 548 16.77 -27.51 -24.37
CA ALA A 548 16.25 -28.82 -24.01
C ALA A 548 14.73 -28.83 -23.84
N ASN A 549 14.11 -29.62 -24.70
CA ASN A 549 12.74 -30.07 -24.58
C ASN A 549 12.76 -31.52 -24.15
N TYR A 550 12.16 -31.83 -23.00
CA TYR A 550 12.14 -33.20 -22.51
C TYR A 550 10.82 -33.54 -21.84
N SER A 551 10.43 -34.81 -22.00
CA SER A 551 9.28 -35.40 -21.35
C SER A 551 9.64 -36.73 -20.70
N GLY A 552 9.00 -37.04 -19.58
CA GLY A 552 9.14 -38.32 -18.89
C GLY A 552 8.38 -39.45 -19.60
N ASP A 553 7.13 -39.18 -19.98
CA ASP A 553 6.18 -40.21 -20.44
C ASP A 553 5.62 -39.95 -21.86
N GLY A 554 5.69 -38.72 -22.40
CA GLY A 554 5.11 -38.35 -23.69
C GLY A 554 6.09 -37.74 -24.69
N ASN A 555 5.60 -36.86 -25.57
CA ASN A 555 6.44 -36.22 -26.58
C ASN A 555 7.25 -35.08 -25.93
N GLY A 556 8.51 -34.94 -26.34
CA GLY A 556 9.38 -33.88 -25.83
C GLY A 556 8.98 -32.48 -26.29
N GLY A 557 8.26 -32.34 -27.42
CA GLY A 557 7.97 -31.06 -28.07
C GLY A 557 9.06 -30.65 -29.07
N ASN A 558 8.79 -29.70 -29.96
CA ASN A 558 9.76 -29.26 -30.97
C ASN A 558 10.61 -28.08 -30.48
N VAL A 559 11.84 -28.04 -30.99
CA VAL A 559 12.72 -26.88 -30.88
C VAL A 559 12.84 -26.28 -32.28
N THR A 560 12.31 -25.08 -32.46
CA THR A 560 12.32 -24.32 -33.70
C THR A 560 13.28 -23.15 -33.58
N ILE A 561 14.26 -23.08 -34.47
CA ILE A 561 15.29 -22.03 -34.48
C ILE A 561 15.32 -21.42 -35.89
N GLU A 562 14.95 -20.15 -36.01
CA GLU A 562 14.77 -19.47 -37.29
C GLU A 562 15.54 -18.15 -37.35
N PRO A 563 16.83 -18.17 -37.75
CA PRO A 563 17.58 -16.96 -38.03
C PRO A 563 17.27 -16.47 -39.46
N LEU A 564 16.10 -15.86 -39.67
CA LEU A 564 15.50 -15.65 -40.99
C LEU A 564 16.44 -15.04 -42.03
N ASN A 565 17.23 -14.04 -41.62
CA ASN A 565 18.28 -13.43 -42.46
C ASN A 565 19.67 -13.43 -41.79
N GLY A 566 19.84 -14.24 -40.73
CA GLY A 566 21.07 -14.32 -39.94
C GLY A 566 21.82 -15.64 -40.09
N SER A 567 22.74 -15.89 -39.15
CA SER A 567 23.40 -17.19 -38.97
C SER A 567 23.08 -17.80 -37.62
N LEU A 568 23.23 -19.13 -37.52
CA LEU A 568 23.16 -19.93 -36.30
C LEU A 568 24.56 -20.32 -35.85
#